data_AF-A0A3Q1I7Z3-F1
#
_entry.id   AF-A0A3Q1I7Z3-F1
#
_cell.length_a   1.000
_cell.length_b   1.000
_cell.length_c   1.000
_cell.angle_alpha   90.00
_cell.angle_beta   90.00
_cell.angle_gamma   90.00
#
_symmetry.space_group_name_H-M   'P 1'
#
loop_
_entity.id
_entity.type
_entity.pdbx_description
1 polymer ?
#
loop_
_entity_poly.entity_id
_entity_poly.type
_entity_poly.pdbx_seq_one_letter_code
_entity_poly.pdbx_strand_id
1 'polypeptide(L)'
;EGSTECRDSSTECSDSSTECRDSSTECSDSSTECSDSSTECSDSSTECKCSTECTECSTERIECNTENTECSTECTECSTECIECNTENTECSTECTECSTECTECSTERIECNTENTECSTECTECSTERIECNTENTECSTECTYSCSWCCSGSVSGCPCAPGSVPVSAEPVYCWSCGD
;
A
#
# COMPACT_ATOMS: atom_id res chain seq x y z
N GLU A 1 -7.23 1.32 -7.58
CA GLU A 1 -7.47 0.93 -8.98
C GLU A 1 -6.81 -0.42 -9.24
N GLY A 2 -5.49 -0.60 -9.08
CA GLY A 2 -4.84 -1.91 -9.27
C GLY A 2 -5.48 -3.13 -8.56
N SER A 3 -5.83 -3.04 -7.26
CA SER A 3 -6.39 -4.19 -6.53
C SER A 3 -7.83 -4.58 -6.91
N THR A 4 -8.61 -3.68 -7.51
CA THR A 4 -9.95 -4.01 -8.01
C THR A 4 -9.85 -4.68 -9.37
N GLU A 5 -9.02 -4.13 -10.27
CA GLU A 5 -8.75 -4.73 -11.58
C GLU A 5 -8.18 -6.15 -11.44
N CYS A 6 -7.23 -6.38 -10.51
CA CYS A 6 -6.68 -7.73 -10.27
C CYS A 6 -7.74 -8.74 -9.82
N ARG A 7 -8.72 -8.29 -9.05
CA ARG A 7 -9.81 -9.14 -8.54
C ARG A 7 -10.81 -9.46 -9.64
N ASP A 8 -11.11 -8.49 -10.48
CA ASP A 8 -11.99 -8.68 -11.63
C ASP A 8 -11.32 -9.65 -12.62
N SER A 9 -10.05 -9.45 -13.00
CA SER A 9 -9.30 -10.40 -13.84
C SER A 9 -9.27 -11.82 -13.28
N SER A 10 -9.08 -11.98 -11.96
CA SER A 10 -9.10 -13.30 -11.32
C SER A 10 -10.47 -13.98 -11.38
N THR A 11 -11.55 -13.20 -11.39
CA THR A 11 -12.92 -13.70 -11.49
C THR A 11 -13.20 -14.18 -12.90
N GLU A 12 -12.87 -13.37 -13.90
CA GLU A 12 -12.99 -13.74 -15.32
C GLU A 12 -12.18 -15.02 -15.62
N CYS A 13 -10.95 -15.13 -15.10
CA CYS A 13 -10.13 -16.34 -15.23
C CYS A 13 -10.78 -17.59 -14.62
N SER A 14 -11.53 -17.41 -13.53
CA SER A 14 -12.23 -18.51 -12.85
C SER A 14 -13.43 -18.97 -13.67
N ASP A 15 -14.19 -18.03 -14.23
CA ASP A 15 -15.33 -18.31 -15.09
C ASP A 15 -14.88 -19.01 -16.39
N SER A 16 -13.84 -18.49 -17.05
CA SER A 16 -13.13 -19.14 -18.15
C SER A 16 -12.73 -20.59 -17.84
N SER A 17 -12.16 -20.82 -16.67
CA SER A 17 -11.76 -22.16 -16.22
C SER A 17 -12.94 -23.10 -15.99
N THR A 18 -14.11 -22.58 -15.61
CA THR A 18 -15.33 -23.40 -15.47
C THR A 18 -15.91 -23.78 -16.82
N GLU A 19 -16.01 -22.82 -17.75
CA GLU A 19 -16.50 -23.10 -19.11
C GLU A 19 -15.62 -24.16 -19.80
N CYS A 20 -14.28 -24.05 -19.65
CA CYS A 20 -13.34 -25.05 -20.17
C CYS A 20 -13.57 -26.46 -19.62
N ARG A 21 -13.98 -26.58 -18.35
CA ARG A 21 -14.27 -27.87 -17.73
C ARG A 21 -15.57 -28.45 -18.25
N ASP A 22 -16.60 -27.62 -18.39
CA ASP A 22 -17.90 -28.05 -18.90
C ASP A 22 -17.73 -28.56 -20.34
N SER A 23 -17.07 -27.79 -21.21
CA SER A 23 -16.61 -28.18 -22.55
C SER A 23 -15.89 -29.55 -22.57
N SER A 24 -14.88 -29.72 -21.71
CA SER A 24 -14.16 -31.02 -21.60
C SER A 24 -15.07 -32.19 -21.19
N THR A 25 -16.14 -31.92 -20.43
CA THR A 25 -17.09 -32.92 -19.96
C THR A 25 -18.00 -33.34 -21.11
N GLU A 26 -18.57 -32.39 -21.84
CA GLU A 26 -19.39 -32.64 -23.04
C GLU A 26 -18.60 -33.43 -24.11
N CYS A 27 -17.31 -33.12 -24.25
CA CYS A 27 -16.42 -33.87 -25.14
C CYS A 27 -16.15 -35.30 -24.70
N SER A 28 -16.07 -35.52 -23.39
CA SER A 28 -15.93 -36.87 -22.84
C SER A 28 -17.20 -37.68 -23.10
N ASP A 29 -18.38 -37.09 -22.90
CA ASP A 29 -19.66 -37.73 -23.16
C ASP A 29 -19.82 -38.06 -24.65
N SER A 30 -19.51 -37.12 -25.54
CA SER A 30 -19.53 -37.35 -27.00
C SER A 30 -18.59 -38.48 -27.43
N SER A 31 -17.41 -38.58 -26.80
CA SER A 31 -16.47 -39.68 -27.04
C SER A 31 -17.01 -41.05 -26.58
N THR A 32 -17.78 -41.07 -25.50
CA THR A 32 -18.43 -42.31 -25.02
C THR A 32 -19.55 -42.77 -25.96
N GLU A 33 -20.42 -41.87 -26.39
CA GLU A 33 -21.50 -42.17 -27.36
C GLU A 33 -20.93 -42.70 -28.69
N CYS A 34 -19.80 -42.14 -29.13
CA CYS A 34 -19.10 -42.61 -30.32
C CYS A 34 -18.45 -43.99 -30.17
N SER A 35 -17.99 -44.29 -28.96
CA SER A 35 -17.45 -45.62 -28.65
C SER A 35 -18.57 -46.66 -28.66
N ASP A 36 -19.72 -46.33 -28.07
CA ASP A 36 -20.90 -47.20 -28.05
C ASP A 36 -21.43 -47.44 -29.47
N SER A 37 -21.58 -46.39 -30.28
CA SER A 37 -21.98 -46.50 -31.70
C SER A 37 -21.02 -47.38 -32.50
N SER A 38 -19.71 -47.26 -32.26
CA SER A 38 -18.70 -48.11 -32.90
C SER A 38 -18.82 -49.59 -32.50
N THR A 39 -19.23 -49.88 -31.25
CA THR A 39 -19.47 -51.25 -30.80
C THR A 39 -20.72 -51.85 -31.43
N GLU A 40 -21.83 -51.11 -31.47
CA GLU A 40 -23.08 -51.54 -32.10
C GLU A 40 -22.88 -51.82 -33.60
N CYS A 41 -22.08 -51.00 -34.28
CA CYS A 41 -21.69 -51.21 -35.67
C CYS A 41 -20.83 -52.46 -35.87
N SER A 42 -19.93 -52.75 -34.93
CA SER A 42 -19.10 -53.95 -34.98
C SER A 42 -19.94 -55.22 -34.81
N ASP A 43 -20.90 -55.19 -33.90
CA ASP A 43 -21.84 -56.31 -33.68
C ASP A 43 -22.77 -56.51 -34.88
N SER A 44 -23.35 -55.43 -35.42
CA SER A 44 -24.21 -55.45 -36.61
C SER A 44 -23.48 -55.99 -37.86
N SER A 45 -22.20 -55.63 -38.03
CA SER A 45 -21.36 -56.13 -39.13
C SER A 45 -21.05 -57.63 -39.03
N THR A 46 -21.05 -58.17 -37.80
CA THR A 46 -20.83 -59.59 -37.54
C THR A 46 -22.10 -60.40 -37.82
N GLU A 47 -23.28 -59.81 -37.59
CA GLU A 47 -24.57 -60.45 -37.81
C GLU A 47 -25.07 -60.38 -39.27
N CYS A 48 -24.76 -59.30 -40.00
CA CYS A 48 -25.40 -59.01 -41.29
C CYS A 48 -24.40 -58.76 -42.44
N LYS A 49 -24.54 -59.49 -43.56
CA LYS A 49 -23.78 -59.29 -44.82
C LYS A 49 -24.52 -58.36 -45.81
N CYS A 50 -25.19 -57.31 -45.33
CA CYS A 50 -25.92 -56.37 -46.18
C CYS A 50 -25.14 -55.06 -46.36
N SER A 51 -24.94 -54.63 -47.61
CA SER A 51 -24.12 -53.45 -47.95
C SER A 51 -24.66 -52.11 -47.43
N THR A 52 -25.95 -52.02 -47.12
CA THR A 52 -26.58 -50.80 -46.60
C THR A 52 -26.15 -50.51 -45.17
N GLU A 53 -26.22 -51.49 -44.26
CA GLU A 53 -25.79 -51.36 -42.85
C GLU A 53 -24.29 -51.00 -42.75
N CYS A 54 -23.45 -51.58 -43.63
CA CYS A 54 -22.03 -51.23 -43.68
C CYS A 54 -21.79 -49.76 -44.10
N THR A 55 -22.69 -49.18 -44.89
CA THR A 55 -22.60 -47.78 -45.33
C THR A 55 -23.01 -46.83 -44.23
N GLU A 56 -24.10 -47.14 -43.51
CA GLU A 56 -24.54 -46.37 -42.33
C GLU A 56 -23.45 -46.34 -41.25
N CYS A 57 -22.88 -47.50 -40.90
CA CYS A 57 -21.76 -47.57 -39.95
C CYS A 57 -20.51 -46.83 -40.39
N SER A 58 -20.26 -46.74 -41.70
CA SER A 58 -19.15 -45.94 -42.22
C SER A 58 -19.41 -44.44 -42.04
N THR A 59 -20.66 -44.00 -42.17
CA THR A 59 -21.08 -42.62 -41.97
C THR A 59 -20.99 -42.23 -40.49
N GLU A 60 -21.54 -43.05 -39.58
CA GLU A 60 -21.44 -42.82 -38.12
C GLU A 60 -19.99 -42.73 -37.65
N ARG A 61 -19.10 -43.59 -38.19
CA ARG A 61 -17.68 -43.50 -37.89
C ARG A 61 -17.04 -42.20 -38.37
N ILE A 62 -17.45 -41.64 -39.51
CA ILE A 62 -16.93 -40.36 -40.01
C ILE A 62 -17.41 -39.21 -39.13
N GLU A 63 -18.68 -39.24 -38.72
CA GLU A 63 -19.26 -38.27 -37.78
C GLU A 63 -18.49 -38.29 -36.46
N CYS A 64 -18.28 -39.47 -35.87
CA CYS A 64 -17.49 -39.60 -34.65
C CYS A 64 -16.04 -39.14 -34.74
N ASN A 65 -15.37 -39.31 -35.89
CA ASN A 65 -14.04 -38.76 -36.08
C ASN A 65 -14.06 -37.22 -36.17
N THR A 66 -15.15 -36.65 -36.68
CA THR A 66 -15.34 -35.20 -36.78
C THR A 66 -15.53 -34.62 -35.39
N GLU A 67 -16.45 -35.19 -34.60
CA GLU A 67 -16.70 -34.81 -33.19
C GLU A 67 -15.42 -34.89 -32.35
N ASN A 68 -14.67 -36.00 -32.45
CA ASN A 68 -13.41 -36.14 -31.71
C ASN A 68 -12.33 -35.12 -32.14
N THR A 69 -12.36 -34.67 -33.40
CA THR A 69 -11.46 -33.61 -33.88
C THR A 69 -11.87 -32.26 -33.31
N GLU A 70 -13.16 -31.96 -33.29
CA GLU A 70 -13.72 -30.74 -32.68
C GLU A 70 -13.39 -30.67 -31.17
N CYS A 71 -13.57 -31.79 -30.47
CA CYS A 71 -13.19 -31.88 -29.07
C CYS A 71 -11.69 -31.70 -28.81
N SER A 72 -10.85 -32.22 -29.70
CA SER A 72 -9.41 -31.99 -29.59
C SER A 72 -9.08 -30.51 -29.80
N THR A 73 -9.76 -29.80 -30.71
CA THR A 73 -9.55 -28.37 -30.90
C THR A 73 -10.01 -27.56 -29.70
N GLU A 74 -11.18 -27.86 -29.16
CA GLU A 74 -11.70 -27.19 -27.96
C GLU A 74 -10.76 -27.38 -26.76
N CYS A 75 -10.27 -28.60 -26.51
CA CYS A 75 -9.29 -28.88 -25.47
C CYS A 75 -8.00 -28.05 -25.63
N THR A 76 -7.55 -27.81 -26.87
CA THR A 76 -6.37 -26.96 -27.11
C THR A 76 -6.65 -25.50 -26.84
N GLU A 77 -7.82 -24.99 -27.19
CA GLU A 77 -8.24 -23.61 -26.90
C GLU A 77 -8.34 -23.39 -25.38
N CYS A 78 -9.00 -24.30 -24.66
CA CYS A 78 -9.08 -24.28 -23.20
C CYS A 78 -7.69 -24.26 -22.54
N SER A 79 -6.76 -25.05 -23.10
CA SER A 79 -5.38 -25.09 -22.58
C SER A 79 -4.66 -23.76 -22.78
N THR A 80 -4.86 -23.09 -23.91
CA THR A 80 -4.30 -21.76 -24.19
C THR A 80 -4.89 -20.71 -23.25
N GLU A 81 -6.21 -20.70 -23.07
CA GLU A 81 -6.91 -19.78 -22.17
C GLU A 81 -6.44 -19.94 -20.72
N CYS A 82 -6.24 -21.17 -20.25
CA CYS A 82 -5.66 -21.45 -18.94
C CYS A 82 -4.24 -20.87 -18.78
N ILE A 83 -3.40 -20.91 -19.83
CA ILE A 83 -2.03 -20.36 -19.78
C ILE A 83 -2.07 -18.83 -19.68
N GLU A 84 -2.96 -18.19 -20.44
CA GLU A 84 -3.18 -16.74 -20.40
C GLU A 84 -3.63 -16.30 -19.01
N CYS A 85 -4.65 -16.97 -18.44
CA CYS A 85 -5.14 -16.70 -17.09
C CYS A 85 -4.03 -16.79 -16.02
N ASN A 86 -3.15 -17.79 -16.12
CA ASN A 86 -2.03 -17.94 -15.17
C ASN A 86 -1.00 -16.81 -15.31
N THR A 87 -0.80 -16.31 -16.53
CA THR A 87 0.12 -15.21 -16.80
C THR A 87 -0.42 -13.92 -16.17
N GLU A 88 -1.67 -13.57 -16.45
CA GLU A 88 -2.35 -12.40 -15.88
C GLU A 88 -2.35 -12.42 -14.35
N ASN A 89 -2.64 -13.56 -13.73
CA ASN A 89 -2.63 -13.69 -12.27
C ASN A 89 -1.21 -13.53 -11.67
N THR A 90 -0.17 -13.93 -12.42
CA THR A 90 1.23 -13.72 -12.00
C THR A 90 1.58 -12.24 -12.03
N GLU A 91 1.19 -11.52 -13.10
CA GLU A 91 1.39 -10.07 -13.21
C GLU A 91 0.62 -9.30 -12.12
N CYS A 92 -0.63 -9.68 -11.85
CA CYS A 92 -1.40 -9.11 -10.74
C CYS A 92 -0.69 -9.30 -9.39
N SER A 93 -0.08 -10.46 -9.17
CA SER A 93 0.66 -10.75 -7.95
C SER A 93 1.91 -9.89 -7.82
N THR A 94 2.66 -9.66 -8.91
CA THR A 94 3.84 -8.80 -8.89
C THR A 94 3.48 -7.34 -8.58
N GLU A 95 2.45 -6.80 -9.23
CA GLU A 95 1.97 -5.43 -8.99
C GLU A 95 1.53 -5.24 -7.52
N CYS A 96 0.85 -6.24 -6.93
CA CYS A 96 0.47 -6.21 -5.52
C CYS A 96 1.68 -6.17 -4.58
N THR A 97 2.76 -6.88 -4.91
CA THR A 97 3.99 -6.86 -4.11
C THR A 97 4.70 -5.51 -4.19
N GLU A 98 4.77 -4.90 -5.38
CA GLU A 98 5.38 -3.57 -5.56
C GLU A 98 4.58 -2.48 -4.82
N CYS A 99 3.25 -2.51 -4.91
CA CYS A 99 2.41 -1.60 -4.13
C CYS A 99 2.63 -1.75 -2.61
N SER A 100 2.83 -2.99 -2.14
CA SER A 100 3.11 -3.25 -0.74
C SER A 100 4.47 -2.69 -0.30
N THR A 101 5.51 -2.79 -1.15
CA THR A 101 6.83 -2.22 -0.86
C THR A 101 6.76 -0.69 -0.79
N GLU A 102 6.10 -0.04 -1.74
CA GLU A 102 5.90 1.41 -1.73
C GLU A 102 5.17 1.88 -0.45
N CYS A 103 4.15 1.15 -0.01
CA CYS A 103 3.45 1.44 1.26
C CYS A 103 4.37 1.34 2.48
N THR A 104 5.29 0.37 2.49
CA THR A 104 6.26 0.24 3.59
C THR A 104 7.27 1.38 3.59
N GLU A 105 7.77 1.80 2.42
CA GLU A 105 8.70 2.94 2.31
C GLU A 105 8.04 4.24 2.78
N CYS A 106 6.81 4.52 2.33
CA CYS A 106 6.05 5.68 2.80
C CYS A 106 5.83 5.66 4.32
N SER A 107 5.60 4.48 4.89
CA SER A 107 5.45 4.32 6.34
C SER A 107 6.75 4.62 7.08
N THR A 108 7.91 4.23 6.52
CA THR A 108 9.22 4.55 7.11
C THR A 108 9.53 6.04 7.05
N GLU A 109 9.30 6.71 5.91
CA GLU A 109 9.50 8.16 5.78
C GLU A 109 8.64 8.94 6.79
N ARG A 110 7.40 8.48 7.03
CA ARG A 110 6.52 9.08 8.04
C ARG A 110 7.08 8.93 9.46
N ILE A 111 7.69 7.79 9.79
CA ILE A 111 8.31 7.59 11.12
C ILE A 111 9.50 8.53 11.29
N GLU A 112 10.34 8.68 10.27
CA GLU A 112 11.46 9.63 10.27
C GLU A 112 10.96 11.06 10.47
N CYS A 113 9.95 11.50 9.71
CA CYS A 113 9.34 12.82 9.87
C CYS A 113 8.82 13.08 11.30
N ASN A 114 8.20 12.06 11.92
CA ASN A 114 7.72 12.20 13.30
C ASN A 114 8.88 12.31 14.30
N THR A 115 9.98 11.60 14.06
CA THR A 115 11.18 11.65 14.90
C THR A 115 11.80 13.04 14.85
N GLU A 116 12.00 13.59 13.65
CA GLU A 116 12.47 14.97 13.46
C GLU A 116 11.57 16.00 14.16
N ASN A 117 10.25 15.82 14.08
CA ASN A 117 9.31 16.72 14.77
C ASN A 117 9.41 16.61 16.30
N THR A 118 9.67 15.41 16.84
CA THR A 118 9.91 15.26 18.28
C THR A 118 11.21 15.93 18.72
N GLU A 119 12.29 15.82 17.94
CA GLU A 119 13.56 16.50 18.22
C GLU A 119 13.40 18.03 18.18
N CYS A 120 12.70 18.56 17.17
CA CYS A 120 12.39 19.98 17.09
C CYS A 120 11.58 20.47 18.31
N SER A 121 10.64 19.64 18.78
CA SER A 121 9.84 19.95 19.98
C SER A 121 10.70 19.97 21.24
N THR A 122 11.67 19.05 21.38
CA THR A 122 12.59 19.05 22.53
C THR A 122 13.50 20.28 22.53
N GLU A 123 14.04 20.66 21.37
CA GLU A 123 14.86 21.88 21.24
C GLU A 123 14.06 23.13 21.64
N CYS A 124 12.78 23.21 21.25
CA CYS A 124 11.90 24.29 21.65
C CYS A 124 11.66 24.35 23.18
N THR A 125 11.58 23.19 23.84
CA THR A 125 11.43 23.13 25.31
C THR A 125 12.71 23.53 26.04
N GLU A 126 13.88 23.13 25.53
CA GLU A 126 15.18 23.54 26.08
C GLU A 126 15.34 25.07 25.99
N CYS A 127 15.10 25.66 24.81
CA CYS A 127 15.15 27.11 24.61
C CYS A 127 14.18 27.88 25.53
N SER A 128 12.99 27.30 25.77
CA SER A 128 12.02 27.89 26.70
C SER A 128 12.53 27.86 28.15
N THR A 129 13.27 26.83 28.54
CA THR A 129 13.86 26.67 29.87
C THR A 129 15.00 27.67 30.08
N GLU A 130 15.93 27.78 29.13
CA GLU A 130 17.01 28.79 29.17
C GLU A 130 16.46 30.21 29.31
N ARG A 131 15.34 30.50 28.64
CA ARG A 131 14.65 31.79 28.75
C ARG A 131 14.09 32.03 30.15
N ILE A 132 13.54 31.01 30.82
CA ILE A 132 13.04 31.12 32.19
C ILE A 132 14.19 31.36 33.16
N GLU A 133 15.31 30.65 33.00
CA GLU A 133 16.52 30.87 33.80
C GLU A 133 17.04 32.31 33.64
N CYS A 134 17.17 32.78 32.40
CA CYS A 134 17.60 34.16 32.13
C CYS A 134 16.66 35.22 32.76
N ASN A 135 15.35 34.99 32.73
CA ASN A 135 14.38 35.87 33.40
C ASN A 135 14.50 35.83 34.93
N THR A 136 14.85 34.67 35.49
CA THR A 136 15.05 34.48 36.93
C THR A 136 16.29 35.26 37.38
N GLU A 137 17.42 35.07 36.70
CA GLU A 137 18.67 35.82 36.92
C GLU A 137 18.45 37.34 36.83
N ASN A 138 17.71 37.79 35.81
CA ASN A 138 17.40 39.21 35.65
C ASN A 138 16.51 39.75 36.79
N THR A 139 15.60 38.92 37.32
CA THR A 139 14.76 39.27 38.47
C THR A 139 15.62 39.35 39.74
N GLU A 140 16.52 38.40 39.97
CA GLU A 140 17.45 38.41 41.11
C GLU A 140 18.35 39.66 41.07
N CYS A 141 18.98 39.94 39.93
CA CYS A 141 19.77 41.15 39.70
C CYS A 141 18.96 42.43 39.96
N SER A 142 17.70 42.47 39.49
CA SER A 142 16.79 43.58 39.76
C SER A 142 16.49 43.73 41.26
N THR A 143 16.25 42.63 41.97
CA THR A 143 16.02 42.66 43.42
C THR A 143 17.26 43.13 44.18
N GLU A 144 18.46 42.63 43.85
CA GLU A 144 19.72 43.08 44.45
C GLU A 144 19.98 44.56 44.20
N CYS A 145 19.70 45.06 42.99
CA CYS A 145 19.77 46.48 42.67
C CYS A 145 18.82 47.30 43.54
N THR A 146 17.57 46.84 43.74
CA THR A 146 16.61 47.55 44.59
C THR A 146 16.98 47.52 46.07
N TYR A 147 17.49 46.40 46.60
CA TYR A 147 17.98 46.29 47.97
C TYR A 147 19.20 47.19 48.19
N SER A 148 20.14 47.21 47.25
CA SER A 148 21.32 48.07 47.28
C SER A 148 20.94 49.56 47.22
N CYS A 149 20.00 49.93 46.34
CA CYS A 149 19.47 51.30 46.26
C CYS A 149 18.72 51.71 47.54
N SER A 150 17.92 50.81 48.13
CA SER A 150 17.19 51.05 49.38
C SER A 150 18.13 51.25 50.58
N TRP A 151 19.22 50.47 50.64
CA TRP A 151 20.26 50.62 51.65
C TRP A 151 21.04 51.93 51.47
N CYS A 152 21.39 52.27 50.23
CA CYS A 152 21.99 53.54 49.85
C CYS A 152 21.11 54.77 50.18
N CYS A 153 19.78 54.67 50.05
CA CYS A 153 18.85 55.73 50.42
C CYS A 153 18.61 55.84 51.94
N SER A 154 18.78 54.74 52.69
CA SER A 154 18.58 54.71 54.15
C SER A 154 19.83 55.11 54.95
N GLY A 155 21.03 54.94 54.37
CA GLY A 155 22.28 55.49 54.90
C GLY A 155 22.55 56.85 54.26
N SER A 156 22.79 57.89 55.05
CA SER A 156 23.15 59.22 54.56
C SER A 156 24.52 59.22 53.86
N VAL A 157 24.62 58.68 52.64
CA VAL A 157 25.82 58.70 51.79
C VAL A 157 25.53 59.64 50.63
N SER A 158 26.19 60.79 50.62
CA SER A 158 26.08 61.79 49.56
C SER A 158 26.59 61.22 48.23
N GLY A 159 25.67 60.96 47.29
CA GLY A 159 26.01 60.49 45.93
C GLY A 159 25.07 59.48 45.27
N CYS A 160 23.82 59.30 45.74
CA CYS A 160 22.88 58.33 45.14
C CYS A 160 22.15 58.89 43.90
N PRO A 161 22.15 58.21 42.73
CA PRO A 161 21.50 58.69 41.51
C PRO A 161 19.97 58.46 41.45
N CYS A 162 19.37 57.76 42.41
CA CYS A 162 17.94 57.41 42.39
C CYS A 162 17.07 58.45 43.11
N ALA A 163 16.85 59.61 42.47
CA ALA A 163 15.81 60.56 42.88
C ALA A 163 14.70 60.64 41.81
N PRO A 164 13.41 60.48 42.15
CA PRO A 164 12.32 60.59 41.19
C PRO A 164 12.09 62.07 40.86
N GLY A 165 12.64 62.55 39.75
CA GLY A 165 12.42 63.94 39.34
C GLY A 165 13.33 64.52 38.25
N SER A 166 13.95 63.71 37.38
CA SER A 166 14.65 64.25 36.22
C SER A 166 14.54 63.28 35.06
N VAL A 167 13.58 63.54 34.17
CA VAL A 167 13.39 62.82 32.91
C VAL A 167 14.43 63.32 31.89
N PRO A 168 15.12 62.44 31.17
CA PRO A 168 15.51 62.77 29.81
C PRO A 168 14.78 61.88 28.81
N VAL A 169 14.30 62.58 27.79
CA VAL A 169 13.79 62.09 26.52
C VAL A 169 14.92 61.35 25.80
N SER A 170 14.72 60.07 25.46
CA SER A 170 15.33 59.26 24.37
C SER A 170 15.60 57.81 24.81
N ALA A 171 15.43 56.89 23.87
CA ALA A 171 15.33 55.45 24.06
C ALA A 171 16.68 54.74 24.32
N GLU A 172 17.26 54.90 25.51
CA GLU A 172 18.43 54.12 25.94
C GLU A 172 18.29 53.64 27.39
N PRO A 173 18.65 52.39 27.73
CA PRO A 173 18.54 51.86 29.09
C PRO A 173 19.51 52.56 30.04
N VAL A 174 19.00 53.01 31.19
CA VAL A 174 19.78 53.64 32.25
C VAL A 174 20.62 52.57 32.96
N TYR A 175 21.90 52.46 32.60
CA TYR A 175 22.84 51.55 33.26
C TYR A 175 23.22 52.07 34.65
N CYS A 176 22.97 51.26 35.67
CA CYS A 176 23.45 51.49 37.03
C CYS A 176 24.89 50.99 37.14
N TRP A 177 25.86 51.90 37.08
CA TRP A 177 27.31 51.63 37.06
C TRP A 177 27.91 51.15 38.40
N SER A 178 27.14 50.40 39.21
CA SER A 178 27.63 49.79 40.46
C SER A 178 27.50 48.27 40.50
N CYS A 179 26.94 47.64 39.46
CA CYS A 179 27.13 46.21 39.21
C CYS A 179 28.11 46.09 38.03
N GLY A 180 29.40 46.06 38.35
CA GLY A 180 30.49 45.85 37.39
C GLY A 180 31.32 44.65 37.82
N ASP A 181 31.40 43.69 36.90
CA ASP A 181 32.02 42.35 36.90
C ASP A 181 31.31 41.25 37.70
#